data_AF-A0A7Y7C5K7-F1
#
_entry.id   AF-A0A7Y7C5K7-F1
#
_cell.length_a   1.000
_cell.length_b   1.000
_cell.length_c   1.000
_cell.angle_alpha   90.00
_cell.angle_beta   90.00
_cell.angle_gamma   90.00
#
_symmetry.space_group_name_H-M   'P 1'
#
loop_
_entity.id
_entity.type
_entity.pdbx_description
1 polymer ?
#
loop_
_entity_poly.entity_id
_entity_poly.type
_entity_poly.pdbx_seq_one_letter_code
_entity_poly.pdbx_strand_id
1 'polypeptide(L)'
;MPSSRLLPVLLLALGAALPAVAQTSSSQRARTVAGVCGATNWACVAECIDAECVDTCMRQDCEQALERLKACTQRAGCAPNDAECGPRACLPICQRSFEPAPPSPEKEVPAPCEGVKARGAAPPRALVGTWTLVAASLPEDETVREERIEAQPRSDYARSLQVTPSGCFVLRTSLEAATLGQGNSLVVRAWGTLDVSGEDRVRLRTRDGQAVGPVCGDKRVIPLTGPKLKFRGSAYVWDLEEGVLTLMVDDETKQTFQFERATPERGKQ
;
A
#
# COMPACT_ATOMS: atom_id res chain seq x y z
N MET A 1 39.10 -61.38 61.84
CA MET A 1 40.02 -62.38 61.26
C MET A 1 39.17 -63.53 60.71
N PRO A 2 39.47 -64.13 59.54
CA PRO A 2 39.94 -63.54 58.28
C PRO A 2 39.16 -64.06 57.04
N SER A 3 39.21 -63.34 55.91
CA SER A 3 39.21 -63.82 54.50
C SER A 3 38.92 -62.60 53.62
N SER A 4 39.89 -61.78 53.20
CA SER A 4 41.08 -62.02 52.35
C SER A 4 40.71 -62.30 50.89
N ARG A 5 41.22 -61.39 50.02
CA ARG A 5 41.56 -61.56 48.57
C ARG A 5 40.37 -61.44 47.59
N LEU A 6 40.37 -60.70 46.47
CA LEU A 6 41.39 -60.06 45.62
C LEU A 6 40.70 -58.99 44.74
N LEU A 7 41.40 -57.89 44.41
CA LEU A 7 41.26 -57.15 43.14
C LEU A 7 42.27 -57.78 42.14
N PRO A 8 42.00 -57.88 40.81
CA PRO A 8 42.09 -56.70 39.92
C PRO A 8 41.23 -56.69 38.62
N VAL A 9 40.93 -55.47 38.16
CA VAL A 9 41.03 -54.90 36.79
C VAL A 9 40.70 -55.79 35.57
N LEU A 10 39.70 -55.42 34.74
CA LEU A 10 39.89 -54.92 33.36
C LEU A 10 38.57 -54.68 32.58
N LEU A 11 38.51 -53.49 31.97
CA LEU A 11 37.78 -53.02 30.78
C LEU A 11 36.68 -53.88 30.14
N LEU A 12 35.51 -53.26 29.95
CA LEU A 12 34.86 -53.09 28.63
C LEU A 12 33.75 -52.04 28.73
N ALA A 13 34.11 -50.80 28.38
CA ALA A 13 33.14 -49.75 28.11
C ALA A 13 32.42 -50.09 26.79
N LEU A 14 31.28 -50.77 26.86
CA LEU A 14 30.32 -50.78 25.77
C LEU A 14 29.66 -49.40 25.72
N GLY A 15 30.20 -48.54 24.85
CA GLY A 15 29.52 -47.35 24.40
C GLY A 15 28.18 -47.76 23.79
N ALA A 16 27.10 -47.45 24.48
CA ALA A 16 25.78 -47.44 23.89
C ALA A 16 25.78 -46.36 22.80
N ALA A 17 25.82 -46.79 21.53
CA ALA A 17 25.49 -45.96 20.40
C ALA A 17 24.00 -45.59 20.52
N LEU A 18 23.72 -44.49 21.22
CA LEU A 18 22.45 -43.81 21.09
C LEU A 18 22.34 -43.30 19.65
N PRO A 19 21.19 -43.47 18.98
CA PRO A 19 21.00 -42.89 17.67
C PRO A 19 21.19 -41.38 17.81
N ALA A 20 22.10 -40.84 17.02
CA ALA A 20 22.12 -39.43 16.70
C ALA A 20 20.76 -39.11 16.08
N VAL A 21 19.82 -38.68 16.92
CA VAL A 21 18.70 -37.87 16.46
C VAL A 21 19.34 -36.56 16.04
N ALA A 22 19.82 -36.54 14.80
CA ALA A 22 20.09 -35.31 14.09
C ALA A 22 18.81 -34.49 14.24
N GLN A 23 18.91 -33.42 15.02
CA GLN A 23 17.86 -32.43 15.19
C GLN A 23 17.70 -31.72 13.84
N THR A 24 17.03 -32.39 12.91
CA THR A 24 16.41 -31.75 11.76
C THR A 24 15.35 -30.79 12.28
N SER A 25 15.47 -29.55 11.81
CA SER A 25 14.46 -28.51 11.85
C SER A 25 13.99 -28.09 13.25
N SER A 26 14.77 -27.20 13.88
CA SER A 26 14.10 -26.07 14.51
C SER A 26 13.45 -25.24 13.38
N SER A 27 12.23 -25.61 13.00
CA SER A 27 11.29 -24.65 12.40
C SER A 27 10.85 -23.66 13.49
N GLN A 28 11.81 -22.93 14.07
CA GLN A 28 11.51 -21.65 14.66
C GLN A 28 11.13 -20.75 13.48
N ARG A 29 9.85 -20.81 13.07
CA ARG A 29 9.22 -19.68 12.41
C ARG A 29 9.56 -18.48 13.28
N ALA A 30 10.47 -17.65 12.80
CA ALA A 30 10.73 -16.35 13.40
C ALA A 30 9.35 -15.71 13.56
N ARG A 31 8.92 -15.49 14.81
CA ARG A 31 7.74 -14.69 15.08
C ARG A 31 8.11 -13.29 14.63
N THR A 32 7.78 -12.94 13.39
CA THR A 32 7.98 -11.59 12.89
C THR A 32 7.13 -10.68 13.76
N VAL A 33 7.77 -9.70 14.39
CA VAL A 33 7.07 -8.58 15.02
C VAL A 33 6.11 -8.03 13.95
N ALA A 34 4.84 -7.85 14.30
CA ALA A 34 3.89 -7.22 13.38
C ALA A 34 4.50 -5.90 12.92
N GLY A 35 4.67 -5.73 11.61
CA GLY A 35 5.23 -4.50 11.08
C GLY A 35 4.23 -3.36 11.18
N VAL A 36 4.76 -2.16 10.99
CA VAL A 36 4.08 -0.93 11.40
C VAL A 36 3.14 -0.39 10.31
N CYS A 37 3.58 -0.45 9.07
CA CYS A 37 2.82 -0.07 7.88
C CYS A 37 2.05 -1.29 7.37
N GLY A 38 0.73 -1.33 7.61
CA GLY A 38 -0.12 -2.47 7.30
C GLY A 38 -1.35 -2.12 6.47
N ALA A 39 -2.23 -3.11 6.28
CA ALA A 39 -3.43 -2.97 5.45
C ALA A 39 -4.32 -1.77 5.84
N THR A 40 -4.34 -1.37 7.12
CA THR A 40 -5.07 -0.19 7.61
C THR A 40 -4.52 1.12 7.03
N ASN A 41 -3.20 1.33 7.04
CA ASN A 41 -2.59 2.53 6.44
C ASN A 41 -2.85 2.57 4.94
N TRP A 42 -2.69 1.42 4.27
CA TRP A 42 -2.88 1.34 2.82
C TRP A 42 -4.34 1.51 2.40
N ALA A 43 -5.31 1.03 3.19
CA ALA A 43 -6.72 1.29 2.95
C ALA A 43 -7.06 2.78 3.08
N CYS A 44 -6.47 3.46 4.06
CA CYS A 44 -6.59 4.91 4.21
C CYS A 44 -5.99 5.65 3.00
N VAL A 45 -4.74 5.31 2.60
CA VAL A 45 -4.08 5.87 1.41
C VAL A 45 -4.88 5.63 0.12
N ALA A 46 -5.54 4.48 0.00
CA ALA A 46 -6.33 4.16 -1.18
C ALA A 46 -7.49 5.14 -1.42
N GLU A 47 -8.02 5.78 -0.36
CA GLU A 47 -9.08 6.78 -0.47
C GLU A 47 -8.57 8.23 -0.60
N CYS A 48 -7.30 8.50 -0.26
CA CYS A 48 -6.70 9.85 -0.26
C CYS A 48 -6.32 10.39 -1.64
N ILE A 49 -6.93 11.49 -2.11
CA ILE A 49 -6.59 12.04 -3.43
C ILE A 49 -5.31 12.90 -3.40
N ASP A 50 -5.06 13.67 -2.33
CA ASP A 50 -3.89 14.52 -2.19
C ASP A 50 -2.79 13.96 -1.25
N ALA A 51 -1.64 14.63 -1.25
CA ALA A 51 -0.47 14.26 -0.45
C ALA A 51 -0.66 14.44 1.06
N GLU A 52 -1.41 15.46 1.50
CA GLU A 52 -1.63 15.72 2.92
C GLU A 52 -2.46 14.59 3.57
N CYS A 53 -3.46 14.10 2.84
CA CYS A 53 -4.25 12.94 3.22
C CYS A 53 -3.37 11.69 3.28
N VAL A 54 -2.52 11.46 2.28
CA VAL A 54 -1.56 10.34 2.29
C VAL A 54 -0.64 10.43 3.52
N ASP A 55 -0.01 11.58 3.76
CA ASP A 55 0.86 11.78 4.90
C ASP A 55 0.11 11.54 6.21
N THR A 56 -1.13 12.02 6.33
CA THR A 56 -2.01 11.79 7.49
C THR A 56 -2.32 10.31 7.70
N CYS A 57 -2.60 9.55 6.65
CA CYS A 57 -2.82 8.11 6.72
C CYS A 57 -1.56 7.32 7.14
N MET A 58 -0.39 7.91 6.92
CA MET A 58 0.90 7.33 7.28
C MET A 58 1.35 7.73 8.69
N ARG A 59 0.64 8.65 9.36
CA ARG A 59 1.01 9.16 10.69
C ARG A 59 0.97 8.09 11.78
N GLN A 60 1.85 8.33 12.75
CA GLN A 60 2.08 7.55 13.97
C GLN A 60 2.59 6.13 13.66
N ASP A 61 3.87 5.95 13.99
CA ASP A 61 4.68 4.75 13.80
C ASP A 61 5.04 4.41 12.34
N CYS A 62 4.11 4.44 11.37
CA CYS A 62 4.42 4.02 9.99
C CYS A 62 5.39 4.99 9.30
N GLU A 63 5.11 6.29 9.36
CA GLU A 63 6.02 7.36 8.91
C GLU A 63 7.42 7.22 9.53
N GLN A 64 7.50 7.03 10.86
CA GLN A 64 8.79 6.87 11.55
C GLN A 64 9.53 5.60 11.13
N ALA A 65 8.81 4.50 10.88
CA ALA A 65 9.40 3.26 10.40
C ALA A 65 9.97 3.43 8.99
N LEU A 66 9.25 4.11 8.09
CA LEU A 66 9.72 4.41 6.74
C LEU A 66 10.91 5.37 6.75
N GLU A 67 10.93 6.37 7.62
CA GLU A 67 12.10 7.26 7.78
C GLU A 67 13.33 6.50 8.27
N ARG A 68 13.17 5.54 9.20
CA ARG A 68 14.27 4.65 9.62
C ARG A 68 14.76 3.78 8.48
N LEU A 69 13.86 3.29 7.63
CA LEU A 69 14.22 2.51 6.44
C LEU A 69 14.97 3.36 5.42
N LYS A 70 14.48 4.56 5.10
CA LYS A 70 15.15 5.53 4.22
C LYS A 70 16.55 5.84 4.73
N ALA A 71 16.68 6.18 6.00
CA ALA A 71 17.97 6.45 6.64
C ALA A 71 18.92 5.25 6.56
N CYS A 72 18.41 4.01 6.70
CA CYS A 72 19.23 2.81 6.50
C CYS A 72 19.76 2.71 5.07
N THR A 73 18.89 2.84 4.07
CA THR A 73 19.29 2.73 2.66
C THR A 73 20.25 3.83 2.23
N GLN A 74 20.09 5.05 2.76
CA GLN A 74 21.00 6.17 2.55
C GLN A 74 22.38 5.89 3.17
N ARG A 75 22.43 5.43 4.43
CA ARG A 75 23.70 5.08 5.10
C ARG A 75 24.42 3.91 4.43
N ALA A 76 23.67 2.96 3.87
CA ALA A 76 24.22 1.85 3.11
C ALA A 76 24.74 2.26 1.71
N GLY A 77 24.51 3.51 1.29
CA GLY A 77 24.93 3.99 -0.03
C GLY A 77 24.14 3.37 -1.19
N CYS A 78 22.90 2.94 -0.96
CA CYS A 78 22.08 2.34 -2.00
C CYS A 78 21.73 3.38 -3.08
N ALA A 79 22.10 3.10 -4.33
CA ALA A 79 21.72 3.92 -5.46
C ALA A 79 20.21 3.80 -5.74
N PRO A 80 19.54 4.85 -6.27
CA PRO A 80 18.10 4.81 -6.57
C PRO A 80 17.67 3.70 -7.54
N ASN A 81 18.59 3.23 -8.38
CA ASN A 81 18.37 2.16 -9.36
C ASN A 81 18.87 0.77 -8.88
N ASP A 82 19.44 0.67 -7.68
CA ASP A 82 19.89 -0.60 -7.10
C ASP A 82 18.79 -1.20 -6.22
N ALA A 83 17.87 -1.92 -6.88
CA ALA A 83 16.74 -2.57 -6.22
C ALA A 83 17.15 -3.68 -5.24
N GLU A 84 18.39 -4.19 -5.31
CA GLU A 84 18.87 -5.27 -4.45
C GLU A 84 19.59 -4.76 -3.20
N CYS A 85 20.16 -3.56 -3.23
CA CYS A 85 20.88 -3.00 -2.08
C CYS A 85 20.00 -2.84 -0.85
N GLY A 86 18.81 -2.25 -0.99
CA GLY A 86 17.87 -2.05 0.12
C GLY A 86 17.48 -3.36 0.82
N PRO A 87 16.97 -4.35 0.07
CA PRO A 87 16.68 -5.68 0.61
C PRO A 87 17.91 -6.36 1.24
N ARG A 88 19.10 -6.24 0.66
CA ARG A 88 20.31 -6.89 1.20
C ARG A 88 20.84 -6.23 2.48
N ALA A 89 20.90 -4.90 2.51
CA ALA A 89 21.52 -4.14 3.61
C ALA A 89 20.55 -3.85 4.76
N CYS A 90 19.26 -3.70 4.46
CA CYS A 90 18.27 -3.18 5.39
C CYS A 90 17.10 -4.15 5.65
N LEU A 91 17.20 -5.44 5.25
CA LEU A 91 16.11 -6.42 5.35
C LEU A 91 15.39 -6.42 6.70
N PRO A 92 16.10 -6.49 7.86
CA PRO A 92 15.42 -6.60 9.15
C PRO A 92 14.66 -5.32 9.52
N ILE A 93 15.14 -4.15 9.09
CA ILE A 93 14.45 -2.87 9.30
C ILE A 93 13.22 -2.81 8.38
N CYS A 94 13.38 -3.22 7.12
CA CYS A 94 12.30 -3.27 6.16
C CYS A 94 11.17 -4.19 6.64
N GLN A 95 11.48 -5.43 7.04
CA GLN A 95 10.48 -6.39 7.54
C GLN A 95 9.77 -5.93 8.83
N ARG A 96 10.40 -5.09 9.65
CA ARG A 96 9.73 -4.45 10.80
C ARG A 96 8.89 -3.25 10.40
N SER A 97 9.21 -2.61 9.29
CA SER A 97 8.49 -1.42 8.82
C SER A 97 7.15 -1.80 8.20
N PHE A 98 7.10 -2.91 7.46
CA PHE A 98 5.88 -3.38 6.79
C PHE A 98 5.27 -4.56 7.53
N GLU A 99 3.94 -4.61 7.63
CA GLU A 99 3.21 -5.76 8.19
C GLU A 99 3.76 -7.08 7.60
N PRO A 100 3.96 -8.14 8.40
CA PRO A 100 4.39 -9.42 7.85
C PRO A 100 3.42 -9.84 6.76
N ALA A 101 3.94 -10.23 5.59
CA ALA A 101 3.03 -10.66 4.52
C ALA A 101 2.17 -11.82 5.03
N PRO A 102 0.87 -11.82 4.69
CA PRO A 102 0.08 -13.02 4.79
C PRO A 102 0.79 -14.16 4.03
N PRO A 103 0.66 -15.41 4.49
CA PRO A 103 1.39 -16.54 3.91
C PRO A 103 0.98 -16.75 2.45
N SER A 104 1.96 -16.66 1.54
CA SER A 104 1.84 -16.81 0.09
C SER A 104 0.90 -15.76 -0.54
N PRO A 105 1.32 -15.04 -1.60
CA PRO A 105 0.67 -13.80 -1.99
C PRO A 105 -0.80 -14.04 -2.28
N GLU A 106 -1.66 -13.23 -1.67
CA GLU A 106 -3.02 -13.12 -2.15
C GLU A 106 -2.98 -12.78 -3.64
N LYS A 107 -3.90 -13.36 -4.41
CA LYS A 107 -3.86 -13.21 -5.86
C LYS A 107 -4.14 -11.76 -6.22
N GLU A 108 -3.22 -11.15 -6.96
CA GLU A 108 -3.46 -9.83 -7.54
C GLU A 108 -4.72 -9.86 -8.42
N VAL A 109 -5.55 -8.83 -8.31
CA VAL A 109 -6.74 -8.62 -9.15
C VAL A 109 -6.37 -7.65 -10.28
N PRO A 110 -6.10 -8.14 -11.51
CA PRO A 110 -5.65 -7.29 -12.60
C PRO A 110 -6.76 -6.43 -13.21
N ALA A 111 -8.01 -6.92 -13.18
CA ALA A 111 -9.18 -6.25 -13.76
C ALA A 111 -10.29 -6.06 -12.71
N PRO A 112 -10.15 -5.07 -11.80
CA PRO A 112 -11.05 -4.95 -10.65
C PRO A 112 -12.51 -4.63 -10.99
N CYS A 113 -12.76 -4.12 -12.20
CA CYS A 113 -14.08 -3.77 -12.69
C CYS A 113 -14.75 -4.86 -13.54
N GLU A 114 -14.09 -5.99 -13.78
CA GLU A 114 -14.70 -7.09 -14.55
C GLU A 114 -15.91 -7.65 -13.80
N GLY A 115 -17.08 -7.65 -14.45
CA GLY A 115 -18.34 -8.10 -13.84
C GLY A 115 -18.96 -7.16 -12.80
N VAL A 116 -18.34 -6.01 -12.50
CA VAL A 116 -18.90 -5.02 -11.55
C VAL A 116 -19.89 -4.11 -12.26
N LYS A 117 -21.10 -3.99 -11.69
CA LYS A 117 -22.15 -3.08 -12.15
C LYS A 117 -22.72 -2.28 -10.99
N ALA A 118 -22.74 -0.95 -11.13
CA ALA A 118 -23.39 -0.06 -10.18
C ALA A 118 -24.90 -0.33 -10.12
N ARG A 119 -25.49 -0.15 -8.93
CA ARG A 119 -26.94 -0.24 -8.76
C ARG A 119 -27.51 1.16 -8.92
N GLY A 120 -28.10 1.48 -10.07
CA GLY A 120 -28.71 2.79 -10.31
C GLY A 120 -28.53 3.27 -11.74
N ALA A 121 -28.61 4.59 -11.91
CA ALA A 121 -28.34 5.25 -13.17
C ALA A 121 -26.91 4.98 -13.65
N ALA A 122 -26.73 4.88 -14.96
CA ALA A 122 -25.40 4.81 -15.55
C ALA A 122 -24.63 6.12 -15.27
N PRO A 123 -23.29 6.06 -15.14
CA PRO A 123 -22.50 7.27 -15.01
C PRO A 123 -22.70 8.18 -16.23
N PRO A 124 -22.69 9.51 -16.05
CA PRO A 124 -22.61 10.47 -17.15
C PRO A 124 -21.48 10.09 -18.11
N ARG A 125 -21.75 10.09 -19.42
CA ARG A 125 -20.74 9.75 -20.44
C ARG A 125 -19.48 10.61 -20.31
N ALA A 126 -19.66 11.86 -19.89
CA ALA A 126 -18.59 12.80 -19.60
C ALA A 126 -17.57 12.20 -18.61
N LEU A 127 -18.01 11.55 -17.54
CA LEU A 127 -17.14 10.98 -16.50
C LEU A 127 -16.46 9.67 -16.91
N VAL A 128 -16.98 8.96 -17.92
CA VAL A 128 -16.41 7.67 -18.35
C VAL A 128 -15.06 7.89 -19.04
N GLY A 129 -14.05 7.17 -18.56
CA GLY A 129 -12.68 7.30 -19.05
C GLY A 129 -11.63 7.00 -17.98
N THR A 130 -10.38 7.30 -18.31
CA THR A 130 -9.28 7.34 -17.34
C THR A 130 -8.84 8.79 -17.22
N TRP A 131 -8.66 9.22 -15.98
CA TRP A 131 -8.38 10.59 -15.58
C TRP A 131 -7.13 10.60 -14.72
N THR A 132 -6.22 11.52 -14.96
CA THR A 132 -4.97 11.67 -14.20
C THR A 132 -5.05 12.95 -13.39
N LEU A 133 -4.76 12.89 -12.10
CA LEU A 133 -4.77 14.05 -11.21
C LEU A 133 -3.67 15.03 -11.66
N VAL A 134 -4.03 16.29 -11.85
CA VAL A 134 -3.10 17.36 -12.25
C VAL A 134 -3.01 18.48 -11.22
N ALA A 135 -4.05 18.71 -10.42
CA ALA A 135 -4.04 19.68 -9.34
C ALA A 135 -4.99 19.30 -8.20
N ALA A 136 -4.70 19.78 -7.00
CA ALA A 136 -5.56 19.68 -5.82
C ALA A 136 -5.52 21.00 -5.05
N SER A 137 -6.66 21.49 -4.58
CA SER A 137 -6.68 22.64 -3.67
C SER A 137 -6.41 22.21 -2.22
N LEU A 138 -5.88 23.13 -1.43
CA LEU A 138 -5.81 22.99 0.02
C LEU A 138 -7.18 23.36 0.63
N PRO A 139 -7.64 22.69 1.70
CA PRO A 139 -8.86 23.07 2.41
C PRO A 139 -8.84 24.55 2.81
N GLU A 140 -9.99 25.23 2.74
CA GLU A 140 -10.09 26.62 3.18
C GLU A 140 -10.05 26.72 4.71
N ASP A 141 -8.85 26.73 5.30
CA ASP A 141 -8.68 27.25 6.66
C ASP A 141 -8.60 28.79 6.60
N GLU A 142 -9.50 29.48 7.30
CA GLU A 142 -9.62 30.95 7.29
C GLU A 142 -8.42 31.69 7.91
N THR A 143 -7.41 30.99 8.43
CA THR A 143 -6.36 31.62 9.25
C THR A 143 -5.07 32.00 8.53
N VAL A 144 -4.90 31.71 7.23
CA VAL A 144 -3.68 32.09 6.49
C VAL A 144 -4.03 32.75 5.16
N ARG A 145 -4.23 34.08 5.20
CA ARG A 145 -4.15 34.96 4.03
C ARG A 145 -2.73 35.46 3.90
N GLU A 146 -1.92 34.80 3.08
CA GLU A 146 -0.84 35.42 2.30
C GLU A 146 -0.34 34.38 1.28
N GLU A 147 -0.50 34.71 0.00
CA GLU A 147 -0.01 33.96 -1.17
C GLU A 147 -0.22 32.43 -1.14
N ARG A 148 -1.48 32.00 -1.33
CA ARG A 148 -1.81 30.57 -1.60
C ARG A 148 -1.18 30.15 -2.93
N ILE A 149 -0.01 29.54 -2.87
CA ILE A 149 0.53 28.74 -3.96
C ILE A 149 -0.38 27.51 -4.06
N GLU A 150 -1.03 27.32 -5.21
CA GLU A 150 -1.71 26.06 -5.53
C GLU A 150 -0.71 24.93 -5.27
N ALA A 151 -1.05 24.02 -4.35
CA ALA A 151 -0.20 22.89 -4.05
C ALA A 151 -0.18 22.00 -5.30
N GLN A 152 0.85 22.15 -6.14
CA GLN A 152 1.09 21.20 -7.21
C GLN A 152 1.20 19.81 -6.55
N PRO A 153 0.41 18.82 -6.99
CA PRO A 153 0.52 17.47 -6.47
C PRO A 153 1.99 17.07 -6.63
N ARG A 154 2.63 16.65 -5.53
CA ARG A 154 4.04 16.29 -5.59
C ARG A 154 4.22 15.25 -6.69
N SER A 155 5.28 15.40 -7.48
CA SER A 155 5.59 14.54 -8.63
C SER A 155 5.81 13.06 -8.28
N ASP A 156 5.80 12.69 -6.99
CA ASP A 156 6.04 11.34 -6.50
C ASP A 156 4.77 10.50 -6.21
N TYR A 157 3.57 11.06 -6.46
CA TYR A 157 2.30 10.31 -6.39
C TYR A 157 1.45 10.47 -7.65
N ALA A 158 1.68 9.62 -8.66
CA ALA A 158 0.80 9.56 -9.82
C ALA A 158 -0.56 8.96 -9.43
N ARG A 159 -1.62 9.78 -9.38
CA ARG A 159 -2.99 9.36 -9.09
C ARG A 159 -3.84 9.32 -10.35
N SER A 160 -4.58 8.25 -10.54
CA SER A 160 -5.53 8.12 -11.65
C SER A 160 -6.88 7.59 -11.18
N LEU A 161 -7.95 8.16 -11.73
CA LEU A 161 -9.33 7.70 -11.58
C LEU A 161 -9.79 7.11 -12.92
N GLN A 162 -10.14 5.82 -12.92
CA GLN A 162 -10.84 5.18 -14.02
C GLN A 162 -12.32 5.05 -13.68
N VAL A 163 -13.20 5.38 -14.61
CA VAL A 163 -14.65 5.15 -14.52
C VAL A 163 -15.11 4.39 -15.76
N THR A 164 -15.75 3.24 -15.55
CA THR A 164 -16.27 2.39 -16.62
C THR A 164 -17.72 2.76 -16.97
N PRO A 165 -18.21 2.40 -18.17
CA PRO A 165 -19.63 2.55 -18.51
C PRO A 165 -20.59 1.79 -17.58
N SER A 166 -20.13 0.75 -16.89
CA SER A 166 -20.93 -0.02 -15.92
C SER A 166 -21.06 0.66 -14.56
N GLY A 167 -20.43 1.83 -14.38
CA GLY A 167 -20.39 2.54 -13.10
C GLY A 167 -19.40 1.93 -12.11
N CYS A 168 -18.44 1.12 -12.55
CA CYS A 168 -17.31 0.75 -11.71
C CYS A 168 -16.26 1.86 -11.75
N PHE A 169 -15.61 2.13 -10.62
CA PHE A 169 -14.44 2.99 -10.59
C PHE A 169 -13.21 2.25 -10.08
N VAL A 170 -12.03 2.67 -10.54
CA VAL A 170 -10.73 2.29 -9.96
C VAL A 170 -9.96 3.56 -9.67
N LEU A 171 -9.57 3.73 -8.42
CA LEU A 171 -8.71 4.80 -7.95
C LEU A 171 -7.34 4.21 -7.67
N ARG A 172 -6.31 4.72 -8.33
CA ARG A 172 -4.94 4.19 -8.29
C ARG A 172 -3.98 5.27 -7.82
N THR A 173 -3.05 4.87 -6.96
CA THR A 173 -1.91 5.68 -6.49
C THR A 173 -0.64 4.87 -6.62
N SER A 174 0.36 5.39 -7.31
CA SER A 174 1.71 4.85 -7.23
C SER A 174 2.47 5.53 -6.09
N LEU A 175 3.01 4.72 -5.17
CA LEU A 175 3.93 5.13 -4.12
C LEU A 175 5.31 4.57 -4.47
N GLU A 176 6.28 5.45 -4.66
CA GLU A 176 7.64 5.07 -5.09
C GLU A 176 8.65 5.14 -3.93
N ALA A 177 9.92 4.91 -4.24
CA ALA A 177 11.02 4.87 -3.29
C ALA A 177 11.15 6.14 -2.42
N ALA A 178 10.77 7.32 -2.93
CA ALA A 178 10.76 8.56 -2.16
C ALA A 178 9.84 8.48 -0.93
N THR A 179 8.74 7.72 -1.06
CA THR A 179 7.76 7.48 0.00
C THR A 179 8.13 6.26 0.83
N LEU A 180 8.43 5.14 0.17
CA LEU A 180 8.52 3.82 0.79
C LEU A 180 9.94 3.37 1.15
N GLY A 181 10.96 4.17 0.81
CA GLY A 181 12.37 3.81 0.93
C GLY A 181 12.90 3.05 -0.29
N GLN A 182 14.21 3.15 -0.53
CA GLN A 182 14.84 2.62 -1.74
C GLN A 182 14.59 1.12 -1.95
N GLY A 183 14.27 0.75 -3.20
CA GLY A 183 13.94 -0.61 -3.60
C GLY A 183 12.50 -1.06 -3.28
N ASN A 184 11.66 -0.17 -2.75
CA ASN A 184 10.25 -0.47 -2.48
C ASN A 184 9.34 0.39 -3.36
N SER A 185 8.29 -0.22 -3.90
CA SER A 185 7.20 0.49 -4.58
C SER A 185 5.87 -0.23 -4.35
N LEU A 186 4.79 0.54 -4.25
CA LEU A 186 3.43 0.01 -4.13
C LEU A 186 2.49 0.78 -5.04
N VAL A 187 1.73 0.04 -5.85
CA VAL A 187 0.56 0.55 -6.53
C VAL A 187 -0.65 0.24 -5.66
N VAL A 188 -1.16 1.26 -4.97
CA VAL A 188 -2.34 1.20 -4.12
C VAL A 188 -3.57 1.45 -4.99
N ARG A 189 -4.49 0.48 -5.03
CA ARG A 189 -5.73 0.54 -5.81
C ARG A 189 -6.93 0.33 -4.89
N ALA A 190 -7.94 1.17 -5.03
CA ALA A 190 -9.27 0.98 -4.48
C ALA A 190 -10.29 0.95 -5.63
N TRP A 191 -11.31 0.11 -5.53
CA TRP A 191 -12.36 0.04 -6.54
C TRP A 191 -13.72 -0.25 -5.92
N GLY A 192 -14.76 0.04 -6.69
CA GLY A 192 -16.13 -0.10 -6.22
C GLY A 192 -17.12 0.43 -7.23
N THR A 193 -18.21 1.01 -6.74
CA THR A 193 -19.26 1.59 -7.59
C THR A 193 -19.32 3.10 -7.47
N LEU A 194 -19.48 3.76 -8.62
CA LEU A 194 -19.82 5.17 -8.72
C LEU A 194 -21.35 5.25 -8.81
N ASP A 195 -21.95 5.75 -7.74
CA ASP A 195 -23.39 5.96 -7.68
C ASP A 195 -23.70 7.43 -8.02
N VAL A 196 -24.63 7.65 -8.95
CA VAL A 196 -25.03 8.99 -9.38
C VAL A 196 -26.22 9.45 -8.52
N SER A 197 -26.16 10.68 -8.01
CA SER A 197 -27.24 11.30 -7.23
C SER A 197 -27.51 12.72 -7.73
N GLY A 198 -28.53 12.89 -8.57
CA GLY A 198 -28.78 14.17 -9.24
C GLY A 198 -27.97 14.32 -10.53
N GLU A 199 -27.83 15.56 -11.01
CA GLU A 199 -27.15 15.85 -12.28
C GLU A 199 -25.63 15.98 -12.11
N ASP A 200 -25.20 16.60 -11.02
CA ASP A 200 -23.83 17.06 -10.76
C ASP A 200 -23.18 16.38 -9.55
N ARG A 201 -23.80 15.35 -8.96
CA ARG A 201 -23.22 14.64 -7.80
C ARG A 201 -23.02 13.17 -8.01
N VAL A 202 -21.88 12.70 -7.54
CA VAL A 202 -21.48 11.29 -7.58
C VAL A 202 -20.93 10.86 -6.23
N ARG A 203 -21.13 9.59 -5.90
CA ARG A 203 -20.55 8.97 -4.70
C ARG A 203 -19.72 7.77 -5.09
N LEU A 204 -18.44 7.80 -4.73
CA LEU A 204 -17.56 6.65 -4.85
C LEU A 204 -17.77 5.74 -3.64
N ARG A 205 -18.36 4.57 -3.87
CA ARG A 205 -18.53 3.52 -2.87
C ARG A 205 -17.48 2.45 -3.08
N THR A 206 -16.34 2.63 -2.44
CA THR A 206 -15.26 1.64 -2.42
C THR A 206 -15.76 0.34 -1.79
N ARG A 207 -15.45 -0.79 -2.43
CA ARG A 207 -15.82 -2.13 -1.96
C ARG A 207 -14.62 -2.98 -1.60
N ASP A 208 -13.52 -2.77 -2.32
CA ASP A 208 -12.33 -3.60 -2.23
C ASP A 208 -11.11 -2.78 -2.71
N GLY A 209 -9.92 -3.30 -2.45
CA GLY A 209 -8.66 -2.66 -2.78
C GLY A 209 -7.46 -3.58 -2.58
N GLN A 210 -6.35 -3.26 -3.22
CA GLN A 210 -5.07 -3.93 -3.06
C GLN A 210 -3.91 -2.94 -3.15
N ALA A 211 -2.89 -3.11 -2.32
CA ALA A 211 -1.57 -2.52 -2.54
C ALA A 211 -0.63 -3.59 -3.09
N VAL A 212 -0.05 -3.34 -4.27
CA VAL A 212 0.75 -4.34 -5.00
C VAL A 212 2.10 -3.76 -5.42
N GLY A 213 3.17 -4.48 -5.16
CA GLY A 213 4.51 -4.11 -5.63
C GLY A 213 5.64 -4.72 -4.81
N PRO A 214 6.91 -4.48 -5.21
CA PRO A 214 8.07 -4.95 -4.48
C PRO A 214 8.20 -4.26 -3.11
N VAL A 215 8.33 -5.05 -2.06
CA VAL A 215 8.63 -4.58 -0.69
C VAL A 215 9.61 -5.55 -0.04
N CYS A 216 10.71 -5.01 0.45
CA CYS A 216 11.80 -5.77 1.08
C CYS A 216 12.36 -6.90 0.18
N GLY A 217 12.35 -6.70 -1.15
CA GLY A 217 12.87 -7.66 -2.14
C GLY A 217 11.85 -8.69 -2.65
N ASP A 218 10.64 -8.73 -2.07
CA ASP A 218 9.57 -9.63 -2.49
C ASP A 218 8.43 -8.87 -3.15
N LYS A 219 7.80 -9.43 -4.18
CA LYS A 219 6.51 -8.91 -4.66
C LYS A 219 5.44 -9.15 -3.59
N ARG A 220 4.82 -8.08 -3.10
CA ARG A 220 3.69 -8.12 -2.17
C ARG A 220 2.37 -7.87 -2.88
N VAL A 221 1.34 -8.53 -2.36
CA VAL A 221 -0.07 -8.20 -2.60
C VAL A 221 -0.70 -8.09 -1.22
N ILE A 222 -1.06 -6.86 -0.84
CA ILE A 222 -1.67 -6.57 0.46
C ILE A 222 -3.15 -6.30 0.19
N PRO A 223 -4.07 -7.18 0.63
CA PRO A 223 -5.49 -6.90 0.53
C PRO A 223 -5.85 -5.70 1.39
N LEU A 224 -6.72 -4.85 0.86
CA LEU A 224 -7.31 -3.73 1.59
C LEU A 224 -8.75 -4.07 1.99
N THR A 225 -8.99 -5.35 2.26
CA THR A 225 -10.27 -5.89 2.69
C THR A 225 -10.13 -6.65 3.99
N GLY A 226 -11.15 -6.55 4.83
CA GLY A 226 -11.17 -7.25 6.10
C GLY A 226 -12.28 -6.72 7.01
N PRO A 227 -12.68 -7.49 8.03
CA PRO A 227 -13.80 -7.14 8.91
C PRO A 227 -13.59 -5.84 9.70
N LYS A 228 -12.34 -5.41 9.87
CA LYS A 228 -11.98 -4.15 10.56
C LYS A 228 -11.65 -3.01 9.60
N LEU A 229 -11.45 -3.29 8.31
CA LEU A 229 -11.15 -2.29 7.31
C LEU A 229 -12.46 -1.76 6.74
N LYS A 230 -12.72 -0.48 6.97
CA LYS A 230 -13.90 0.20 6.43
C LYS A 230 -13.45 1.35 5.58
N PHE A 231 -13.67 1.21 4.29
CA PHE A 231 -13.66 2.32 3.37
C PHE A 231 -14.77 3.30 3.74
N ARG A 232 -14.43 4.58 3.82
CA ARG A 232 -15.39 5.64 4.15
C ARG A 232 -16.23 5.99 2.93
N GLY A 233 -15.63 5.90 1.74
CA GLY A 233 -16.18 6.43 0.49
C GLY A 233 -16.32 7.95 0.53
N SER A 234 -16.35 8.57 -0.65
CA SER A 234 -16.43 10.03 -0.76
C SER A 234 -17.54 10.42 -1.72
N ALA A 235 -18.27 11.47 -1.35
CA ALA A 235 -19.26 12.12 -2.20
C ALA A 235 -18.64 13.37 -2.81
N TYR A 236 -18.93 13.61 -4.08
CA TYR A 236 -18.38 14.71 -4.84
C TYR A 236 -19.48 15.43 -5.62
N VAL A 237 -19.37 16.74 -5.67
CA VAL A 237 -19.92 17.53 -6.79
C VAL A 237 -18.89 17.49 -7.91
N TRP A 238 -19.31 17.23 -9.14
CA TRP A 238 -18.42 17.11 -10.29
C TRP A 238 -18.78 18.13 -11.37
N ASP A 239 -17.76 18.59 -12.07
CA ASP A 239 -17.88 19.47 -13.22
C ASP A 239 -16.82 19.14 -14.28
N LEU A 240 -17.09 19.48 -15.55
CA LEU A 240 -16.19 19.24 -16.66
C LEU A 240 -16.13 20.46 -17.58
N GLU A 241 -15.06 21.23 -17.44
CA GLU A 241 -14.78 22.42 -18.23
C GLU A 241 -13.51 22.22 -19.05
N GLU A 242 -13.56 22.54 -20.34
CA GLU A 242 -12.41 22.50 -21.26
C GLU A 242 -11.58 21.19 -21.27
N GLY A 243 -12.18 20.07 -20.85
CA GLY A 243 -11.51 18.76 -20.78
C GLY A 243 -10.87 18.44 -19.43
N VAL A 244 -11.01 19.31 -18.44
CA VAL A 244 -10.57 19.13 -17.06
C VAL A 244 -11.77 18.73 -16.19
N LEU A 245 -11.71 17.53 -15.63
CA LEU A 245 -12.68 17.05 -14.65
C LEU A 245 -12.33 17.61 -13.27
N THR A 246 -13.23 18.38 -12.68
CA THR A 246 -13.13 18.83 -11.30
C THR A 246 -14.03 17.98 -10.41
N LEU A 247 -13.47 17.40 -9.36
CA LEU A 247 -14.20 16.75 -8.27
C LEU A 247 -14.05 17.59 -7.00
N MET A 248 -15.15 18.12 -6.49
CA MET A 248 -15.21 18.85 -5.23
C MET A 248 -15.83 17.97 -4.16
N VAL A 249 -15.18 17.81 -3.01
CA VAL A 249 -15.73 17.03 -1.89
C VAL A 249 -17.04 17.66 -1.42
N ASP A 250 -18.10 16.86 -1.32
CA ASP A 250 -19.42 17.30 -0.84
C ASP A 250 -19.48 17.33 0.69
N ASP A 251 -18.58 18.11 1.29
CA ASP A 251 -18.53 18.41 2.74
C ASP A 251 -18.17 19.88 3.00
N GLU A 252 -17.78 20.21 4.24
CA GLU A 252 -17.42 21.57 4.66
C GLU A 252 -16.06 22.03 4.13
N THR A 253 -15.14 21.11 3.80
CA THR A 253 -13.79 21.45 3.32
C THR A 253 -13.80 22.03 1.91
N LYS A 254 -14.80 21.63 1.11
CA LYS A 254 -14.94 21.96 -0.32
C LYS A 254 -13.65 21.74 -1.11
N GLN A 255 -12.83 20.79 -0.67
CA GLN A 255 -11.57 20.48 -1.33
C GLN A 255 -11.83 20.03 -2.77
N THR A 256 -11.04 20.55 -3.70
CA THR A 256 -11.18 20.29 -5.14
C THR A 256 -10.00 19.52 -5.69
N PHE A 257 -10.29 18.64 -6.64
CA PHE A 257 -9.31 17.81 -7.34
C PHE A 257 -9.55 17.93 -8.83
N GLN A 258 -8.54 18.38 -9.58
CA GLN A 258 -8.62 18.55 -11.02
C GLN A 258 -7.88 17.40 -11.71
N PHE A 259 -8.55 16.82 -12.69
CA PHE A 259 -8.03 15.71 -13.47
C PHE A 259 -8.10 16.02 -14.95
N GLU A 260 -7.05 15.66 -15.67
CA GLU A 260 -7.06 15.64 -17.13
C GLU A 260 -7.35 14.24 -17.64
N ARG A 261 -8.01 14.15 -18.79
CA ARG A 261 -8.24 12.87 -19.43
C ARG A 261 -6.89 12.26 -19.82
N ALA A 262 -6.62 11.05 -19.34
CA ALA A 262 -5.42 10.33 -19.73
C ALA A 262 -5.45 10.15 -21.25
N THR A 263 -4.44 10.69 -21.93
CA THR A 263 -4.16 10.29 -23.30
C THR A 263 -3.70 8.84 -23.24
N PRO A 264 -4.21 7.93 -24.09
CA PRO A 264 -3.70 6.58 -24.12
C PRO A 264 -2.20 6.66 -24.41
N GLU A 265 -1.37 6.33 -23.41
CA GLU A 265 0.06 6.23 -23.63
C GLU A 265 0.28 5.28 -24.80
N ARG A 266 0.99 5.75 -25.83
CA ARG A 266 1.50 4.88 -26.89
C ARG A 266 2.19 3.71 -26.22
N GLY A 267 1.75 2.51 -26.57
CA GLY A 267 1.99 1.30 -25.81
C GLY A 267 3.44 1.06 -25.42
N LYS A 268 3.60 0.50 -24.23
CA LYS A 268 4.59 -0.54 -24.04
C LYS A 268 3.86 -1.88 -24.11
N GLN A 269 3.91 -2.46 -25.30
CA GLN A 269 3.92 -3.90 -25.49
C GLN A 269 5.14 -4.49 -24.80
#